data_AF-A0A6A3BQX5-F1
#
_entry.id   AF-A0A6A3BQX5-F1
#
_cell.length_a   1.000
_cell.length_b   1.000
_cell.length_c   1.000
_cell.angle_alpha   90.00
_cell.angle_beta   90.00
_cell.angle_gamma   90.00
#
_symmetry.space_group_name_H-M   'P 1'
#
loop_
_entity.id
_entity.type
_entity.pdbx_description
1 polymer ?
#
loop_
_entity_poly.entity_id
_entity_poly.type
_entity_poly.pdbx_seq_one_letter_code
_entity_poly.pdbx_strand_id
1 'polypeptide(L)'
;MSNCNMTRFCAVHRKAVAPLSMSRRCKHGCQRTLTASTLTRFSQNTSSIVRAPTSIVLAVNLTPFDAPQRSDEWFALRRNRLTTSTFSTALGFWKGKRRSELWHEKVFESEMQVVESSKKCAMAWGVLNEAAAIERYRSITGREVSSLGFAIHSKEQFDWLGASPDGLLGCFPGGGILEVKCPYNKGKPETALPWSTMPFYYMPQVQGQMEIMDREWVDLYCWTQNGSTIFRVCRERSYWDLIHDILQEFWWGNVVPAREALSSGKEADANTYEPASTHKKTGLAISKSIKLASEAKMFCREIAGHIEFYR
;
A
#
# COMPACT_ATOMS: atom_id res chain seq x y z
N MET A 1 39.72 30.63 36.23
CA MET A 1 41.09 31.12 35.95
C MET A 1 41.42 30.68 34.53
N SER A 2 40.90 31.37 33.50
CA SER A 2 41.36 32.65 32.93
C SER A 2 42.49 32.47 31.91
N ASN A 3 42.12 32.49 30.61
CA ASN A 3 42.65 33.36 29.54
C ASN A 3 42.31 32.71 28.18
N CYS A 4 41.29 33.14 27.41
CA CYS A 4 41.11 34.35 26.59
C CYS A 4 41.86 34.36 25.24
N ASN A 5 41.05 34.38 24.16
CA ASN A 5 41.19 35.03 22.84
C ASN A 5 42.27 34.61 21.82
N MET A 6 41.85 34.21 20.61
CA MET A 6 41.76 35.11 19.45
C MET A 6 41.15 34.45 18.20
N THR A 7 40.25 35.20 17.56
CA THR A 7 39.61 35.01 16.27
C THR A 7 40.56 35.26 15.09
N ARG A 8 40.43 34.52 13.98
CA ARG A 8 40.79 35.02 12.62
C ARG A 8 39.85 34.46 11.55
N PHE A 9 39.09 35.37 10.95
CA PHE A 9 38.40 35.21 9.66
C PHE A 9 39.42 35.21 8.51
N CYS A 10 39.18 34.43 7.47
CA CYS A 10 39.79 34.62 6.15
C CYS A 10 38.68 34.73 5.10
N ALA A 11 38.58 35.92 4.50
CA ALA A 11 37.81 36.20 3.30
C ALA A 11 38.81 36.47 2.17
N VAL A 12 38.60 35.87 0.99
CA VAL A 12 39.28 36.27 -0.25
C VAL A 12 38.30 36.24 -1.42
N HIS A 13 37.94 37.46 -1.83
CA HIS A 13 37.74 38.02 -3.17
C HIS A 13 36.86 37.39 -4.26
N ARG A 14 35.88 38.24 -4.64
CA ARG A 14 35.18 38.41 -5.91
C ARG A 14 36.13 38.45 -7.13
N LYS A 15 35.63 37.98 -8.27
CA LYS A 15 35.75 38.68 -9.57
C LYS A 15 34.49 38.49 -10.40
N ALA A 16 33.89 39.60 -10.80
CA ALA A 16 32.80 39.74 -11.75
C ALA A 16 33.38 40.16 -13.11
N VAL A 17 32.84 39.63 -14.21
CA VAL A 17 32.86 40.28 -15.54
C VAL A 17 31.56 39.90 -16.28
N ALA A 18 30.71 40.90 -16.50
CA ALA A 18 29.81 41.05 -17.65
C ALA A 18 30.48 42.10 -18.59
N PRO A 19 30.02 42.45 -19.81
CA PRO A 19 28.61 42.51 -20.24
C PRO A 19 28.32 42.34 -21.76
N LEU A 20 27.06 42.67 -22.13
CA LEU A 20 26.51 43.09 -23.45
C LEU A 20 26.08 41.96 -24.40
N SER A 21 24.98 42.02 -25.16
CA SER A 21 23.80 42.92 -25.20
C SER A 21 22.83 42.42 -26.30
N MET A 22 21.59 42.90 -26.21
CA MET A 22 20.70 43.28 -27.32
C MET A 22 19.83 42.24 -28.04
N SER A 23 18.62 42.75 -28.29
CA SER A 23 17.39 42.17 -28.77
C SER A 23 17.38 41.78 -30.25
N ARG A 24 16.39 40.99 -30.66
CA ARG A 24 15.46 41.36 -31.75
C ARG A 24 14.23 40.45 -31.81
N ARG A 25 13.05 41.09 -31.77
CA ARG A 25 11.81 40.59 -32.37
C ARG A 25 12.00 40.52 -33.90
N CYS A 26 11.37 39.55 -34.56
CA CYS A 26 10.67 39.83 -35.82
C CYS A 26 9.51 38.85 -36.06
N LYS A 27 8.37 39.42 -36.48
CA LYS A 27 7.19 38.77 -37.03
C LYS A 27 7.40 38.58 -38.54
N HIS A 28 6.82 37.55 -39.15
CA HIS A 28 6.19 37.48 -40.50
C HIS A 28 5.56 36.06 -40.59
N GLY A 29 4.34 35.78 -41.04
CA GLY A 29 3.39 36.52 -41.86
C GLY A 29 3.24 35.86 -43.24
N CYS A 30 1.99 35.52 -43.63
CA CYS A 30 1.48 35.09 -44.97
C CYS A 30 1.41 33.56 -45.18
N GLN A 31 0.25 32.86 -45.19
CA GLN A 31 -1.04 32.91 -45.92
C GLN A 31 -1.12 32.13 -47.25
N ARG A 32 -2.28 31.43 -47.39
CA ARG A 32 -2.97 30.90 -48.60
C ARG A 32 -2.45 29.55 -49.15
N THR A 33 -3.28 28.59 -49.59
CA THR A 33 -4.65 28.68 -50.15
C THR A 33 -5.39 27.34 -50.03
N LEU A 34 -6.72 27.41 -49.87
CA LEU A 34 -7.70 26.34 -50.04
C LEU A 34 -8.02 26.12 -51.53
N THR A 35 -8.34 24.89 -51.92
CA THR A 35 -9.11 24.57 -53.14
C THR A 35 -10.11 23.46 -52.84
N ALA A 36 -11.37 23.73 -53.19
CA ALA A 36 -12.51 22.81 -53.14
C ALA A 36 -12.99 22.50 -54.57
N SER A 37 -13.53 21.30 -54.80
CA SER A 37 -14.52 20.95 -55.85
C SER A 37 -14.91 19.47 -55.67
N THR A 38 -16.10 19.16 -55.16
CA THR A 38 -17.42 18.93 -55.82
C THR A 38 -17.76 17.44 -56.06
N LEU A 39 -18.60 16.96 -55.15
CA LEU A 39 -19.76 16.05 -55.26
C LEU A 39 -20.01 15.26 -56.57
N THR A 40 -20.27 13.96 -56.38
CA THR A 40 -21.42 13.26 -57.00
C THR A 40 -22.08 12.34 -55.97
N ARG A 41 -23.41 12.45 -55.88
CA ARG A 41 -24.32 11.76 -54.96
C ARG A 41 -25.04 10.67 -55.76
N PHE A 42 -25.10 9.44 -55.26
CA PHE A 42 -26.18 8.51 -55.60
C PHE A 42 -26.71 7.83 -54.33
N SER A 43 -28.04 7.87 -54.25
CA SER A 43 -28.92 7.41 -53.19
C SER A 43 -29.18 5.91 -53.34
N GLN A 44 -29.34 5.19 -52.23
CA GLN A 44 -30.40 4.20 -52.10
C GLN A 44 -30.72 3.93 -50.62
N ASN A 45 -32.02 4.03 -50.32
CA ASN A 45 -32.66 3.81 -49.03
C ASN A 45 -32.58 2.34 -48.61
N THR A 46 -32.17 2.09 -47.36
CA THR A 46 -32.63 0.93 -46.58
C THR A 46 -32.87 1.39 -45.15
N SER A 47 -34.13 1.40 -44.72
CA SER A 47 -34.53 1.67 -43.34
C SER A 47 -34.13 0.52 -42.44
N SER A 48 -33.03 0.68 -41.69
CA SER A 48 -32.65 -0.24 -40.61
C SER A 48 -32.98 0.40 -39.26
N ILE A 49 -33.91 -0.22 -38.54
CA ILE A 49 -34.29 0.10 -37.17
C ILE A 49 -33.03 0.13 -36.29
N VAL A 50 -32.67 1.32 -35.80
CA VAL A 50 -31.60 1.49 -34.81
C VAL A 50 -32.14 1.03 -33.47
N ARG A 51 -31.88 -0.24 -33.13
CA ARG A 51 -32.02 -0.73 -31.77
C ARG A 51 -30.85 -0.16 -30.97
N ALA A 52 -31.15 0.74 -30.03
CA ALA A 52 -30.15 1.21 -29.07
C ALA A 52 -29.57 0.00 -28.31
N PRO A 53 -28.25 -0.21 -28.30
CA PRO A 53 -27.65 -1.14 -27.37
C PRO A 53 -27.68 -0.46 -25.99
N THR A 54 -28.42 -1.09 -25.08
CA THR A 54 -28.33 -0.94 -23.64
C THR A 54 -26.87 -0.84 -23.19
N SER A 55 -26.61 0.14 -22.32
CA SER A 55 -25.34 0.47 -21.66
C SER A 55 -24.31 -0.65 -21.65
N ILE A 56 -23.41 -0.62 -22.64
CA ILE A 56 -22.09 -1.22 -22.49
C ILE A 56 -21.39 -0.36 -21.44
N VAL A 57 -21.31 -0.88 -20.22
CA VAL A 57 -20.39 -0.37 -19.21
C VAL A 57 -19.01 -0.47 -19.84
N LEU A 58 -18.46 0.68 -20.25
CA LEU A 58 -17.05 0.81 -20.54
C LEU A 58 -16.31 0.36 -19.30
N ALA A 59 -15.76 -0.87 -19.33
CA ALA A 59 -14.67 -1.24 -18.46
C ALA A 59 -13.51 -0.32 -18.84
N VAL A 60 -13.48 0.84 -18.21
CA VAL A 60 -12.31 1.72 -18.24
C VAL A 60 -11.17 0.86 -17.74
N ASN A 61 -10.09 0.77 -18.51
CA ASN A 61 -8.82 0.19 -18.07
C ASN A 61 -8.31 1.04 -16.89
N LEU A 62 -8.91 0.87 -15.72
CA LEU A 62 -8.45 1.42 -14.47
C LEU A 62 -7.12 0.73 -14.21
N THR A 63 -6.03 1.50 -14.28
CA THR A 63 -4.80 1.02 -13.70
C THR A 63 -5.11 0.78 -12.21
N PRO A 64 -4.71 -0.36 -11.61
CA PRO A 64 -5.04 -0.67 -10.22
C PRO A 64 -4.69 0.45 -9.23
N PHE A 65 -3.74 1.31 -9.61
CA PHE A 65 -3.30 2.48 -8.86
C PHE A 65 -4.38 3.53 -8.61
N ASP A 66 -5.35 3.65 -9.54
CA ASP A 66 -6.39 4.69 -9.52
C ASP A 66 -7.63 4.30 -8.72
N ALA A 67 -7.74 3.05 -8.24
CA ALA A 67 -8.87 2.60 -7.43
C ALA A 67 -8.75 3.17 -6.01
N PRO A 68 -9.54 4.19 -5.62
CA PRO A 68 -9.36 4.85 -4.33
C PRO A 68 -9.58 3.86 -3.18
N GLN A 69 -8.78 3.96 -2.11
CA GLN A 69 -8.91 3.04 -0.98
C GLN A 69 -10.35 3.08 -0.43
N ARG A 70 -10.92 1.90 -0.17
CA ARG A 70 -12.31 1.71 0.32
C ARG A 70 -13.42 1.97 -0.71
N SER A 71 -13.08 2.18 -1.99
CA SER A 71 -14.05 2.14 -3.09
C SER A 71 -14.50 0.71 -3.42
N ASP A 72 -15.61 0.55 -4.13
CA ASP A 72 -16.10 -0.77 -4.57
C ASP A 72 -15.10 -1.44 -5.52
N GLU A 73 -14.43 -0.67 -6.38
CA GLU A 73 -13.36 -1.13 -7.25
C GLU A 73 -12.18 -1.68 -6.44
N TRP A 74 -11.81 -0.98 -5.36
CA TRP A 74 -10.76 -1.42 -4.44
C TRP A 74 -11.11 -2.73 -3.73
N PHE A 75 -12.36 -2.88 -3.26
CA PHE A 75 -12.84 -4.14 -2.68
C PHE A 75 -12.85 -5.28 -3.71
N ALA A 76 -13.26 -5.00 -4.95
CA ALA A 76 -13.25 -5.98 -6.03
C ALA A 76 -11.84 -6.47 -6.36
N LEU A 77 -10.86 -5.56 -6.47
CA LEU A 77 -9.45 -5.90 -6.72
C LEU A 77 -8.89 -6.83 -5.62
N ARG A 78 -9.27 -6.58 -4.37
CA ARG A 78 -8.82 -7.34 -3.18
C ARG A 78 -9.48 -8.71 -3.02
N ARG A 79 -10.68 -8.90 -3.56
CA ARG A 79 -11.40 -10.19 -3.47
C ARG A 79 -10.62 -11.32 -4.13
N ASN A 80 -10.01 -11.02 -5.28
CA ASN A 80 -9.30 -12.02 -6.07
C ASN A 80 -7.79 -12.07 -5.77
N ARG A 81 -7.35 -11.47 -4.66
CA ARG A 81 -5.93 -11.38 -4.29
C ARG A 81 -5.72 -11.63 -2.81
N LEU A 82 -4.55 -12.15 -2.48
CA LEU A 82 -4.04 -12.16 -1.12
C LEU A 82 -3.39 -10.81 -0.83
N THR A 83 -3.94 -10.08 0.14
CA THR A 83 -3.49 -8.72 0.46
C THR A 83 -2.46 -8.72 1.57
N THR A 84 -1.46 -7.84 1.54
CA THR A 84 -0.39 -7.79 2.54
C THR A 84 -0.89 -7.72 3.99
N SER A 85 -2.01 -7.03 4.23
CA SER A 85 -2.65 -6.92 5.55
C SER A 85 -3.15 -8.27 6.11
N THR A 86 -3.34 -9.29 5.26
CA THR A 86 -3.78 -10.63 5.67
C THR A 86 -2.64 -11.65 5.71
N PHE A 87 -1.40 -11.25 5.41
CA PHE A 87 -0.27 -12.19 5.34
C PHE A 87 -0.01 -12.89 6.67
N SER A 88 0.00 -12.17 7.80
CA SER A 88 0.18 -12.81 9.12
C SER A 88 -0.87 -13.89 9.40
N THR A 89 -2.11 -13.69 8.94
CA THR A 89 -3.19 -14.68 9.02
C THR A 89 -2.94 -15.88 8.12
N ALA A 90 -2.60 -15.66 6.84
CA ALA A 90 -2.26 -16.72 5.89
C ALA A 90 -1.04 -17.55 6.35
N LEU A 91 -0.09 -16.91 7.06
CA LEU A 91 1.07 -17.55 7.66
C LEU A 91 0.75 -18.33 8.94
N GLY A 92 -0.47 -18.25 9.47
CA GLY A 92 -0.88 -18.95 10.69
C GLY A 92 -0.40 -18.32 11.99
N PHE A 93 -0.17 -16.99 12.03
CA PHE A 93 0.31 -16.32 13.26
C PHE A 93 -0.72 -16.31 14.39
N TRP A 94 -2.00 -16.47 14.05
CA TRP A 94 -3.11 -16.38 14.99
C TRP A 94 -3.63 -17.76 15.34
N LYS A 95 -3.91 -17.98 16.62
CA LYS A 95 -4.50 -19.24 17.12
C LYS A 95 -5.91 -19.46 16.58
N GLY A 96 -6.36 -20.71 16.64
CA GLY A 96 -7.73 -21.08 16.28
C GLY A 96 -7.93 -21.17 14.78
N LYS A 97 -9.10 -20.71 14.29
CA LYS A 97 -9.55 -20.92 12.91
C LYS A 97 -9.22 -19.75 11.96
N ARG A 98 -8.43 -18.75 12.38
CA ARG A 98 -8.22 -17.51 11.61
C ARG A 98 -7.69 -17.73 10.19
N ARG A 99 -6.81 -18.71 10.01
CA ARG A 99 -6.27 -19.08 8.69
C ARG A 99 -7.34 -19.72 7.79
N SER A 100 -8.19 -20.57 8.37
CA SER A 100 -9.36 -21.17 7.69
C SER A 100 -10.45 -20.12 7.40
N GLU A 101 -10.73 -19.20 8.33
CA GLU A 101 -11.64 -18.06 8.11
C GLU A 101 -11.20 -17.21 6.91
N LEU A 102 -9.90 -16.92 6.80
CA LEU A 102 -9.36 -16.19 5.64
C LEU A 102 -9.49 -17.01 4.35
N TRP A 103 -9.24 -18.32 4.40
CA TRP A 103 -9.43 -19.19 3.24
C TRP A 103 -10.88 -19.18 2.79
N HIS A 104 -11.83 -19.31 3.71
CA HIS A 104 -13.26 -19.25 3.42
C HIS A 104 -13.66 -17.90 2.80
N GLU A 105 -13.15 -16.77 3.33
CA GLU A 105 -13.35 -15.43 2.74
C GLU A 105 -12.86 -15.36 1.29
N LYS A 106 -11.76 -16.05 0.97
CA LYS A 106 -11.23 -16.06 -0.40
C LYS A 106 -11.95 -17.06 -1.29
N VAL A 107 -12.45 -18.18 -0.78
CA VAL A 107 -13.05 -19.24 -1.60
C VAL A 107 -14.52 -18.96 -1.93
N PHE A 108 -15.31 -18.51 -0.95
CA PHE A 108 -16.75 -18.39 -1.10
C PHE A 108 -17.17 -16.92 -1.32
N GLU A 109 -18.06 -16.69 -2.29
CA GLU A 109 -18.67 -15.38 -2.50
C GLU A 109 -19.64 -15.06 -1.36
N SER A 110 -19.14 -14.34 -0.36
CA SER A 110 -19.94 -13.60 0.63
C SER A 110 -21.14 -14.38 1.22
N GLU A 111 -20.87 -15.21 2.23
CA GLU A 111 -21.66 -15.00 3.44
C GLU A 111 -21.04 -13.80 4.15
N MET A 112 -21.87 -12.79 4.40
CA MET A 112 -21.52 -11.63 5.22
C MET A 112 -21.23 -12.14 6.63
N GLN A 113 -19.99 -12.62 6.83
CA GLN A 113 -19.50 -13.08 8.12
C GLN A 113 -19.86 -11.99 9.11
N VAL A 114 -20.57 -12.36 10.18
CA VAL A 114 -20.96 -11.43 11.23
C VAL A 114 -19.66 -10.94 11.86
N VAL A 115 -19.12 -9.84 11.33
CA VAL A 115 -17.92 -9.23 11.86
C VAL A 115 -18.30 -8.73 13.25
N GLU A 116 -17.66 -9.30 14.27
CA GLU A 116 -17.86 -8.93 15.66
C GLU A 116 -17.82 -7.39 15.81
N SER A 117 -18.72 -6.84 16.62
CA SER A 117 -18.86 -5.39 16.81
C SER A 117 -17.51 -4.73 17.19
N SER A 118 -16.70 -5.42 18.00
CA SER A 118 -15.36 -5.01 18.40
C SER A 118 -14.42 -4.73 17.21
N LYS A 119 -14.42 -5.62 16.20
CA LYS A 119 -13.60 -5.52 14.98
C LYS A 119 -14.09 -4.38 14.10
N LYS A 120 -15.42 -4.22 13.96
CA LYS A 120 -16.03 -3.09 13.23
C LYS A 120 -15.62 -1.75 13.87
N CYS A 121 -15.69 -1.64 15.19
CA CYS A 121 -15.27 -0.43 15.91
C CYS A 121 -13.77 -0.14 15.72
N ALA A 122 -12.91 -1.16 15.79
CA ALA A 122 -11.48 -0.98 15.58
C ALA A 122 -11.15 -0.52 14.14
N MET A 123 -11.83 -1.05 13.14
CA MET A 123 -11.68 -0.61 11.75
C MET A 123 -12.17 0.82 11.56
N ALA A 124 -13.35 1.17 12.08
CA ALA A 124 -13.90 2.51 12.03
C ALA A 124 -12.98 3.54 12.73
N TRP A 125 -12.37 3.15 13.85
CA TRP A 125 -11.37 3.96 14.55
C TRP A 125 -10.14 4.26 13.68
N GLY A 126 -9.60 3.23 13.01
CA GLY A 126 -8.49 3.41 12.07
C GLY A 126 -8.86 4.38 10.94
N VAL A 127 -9.99 4.12 10.27
CA VAL A 127 -10.55 4.94 9.19
C VAL A 127 -10.68 6.40 9.58
N LEU A 128 -11.21 6.67 10.78
CA LEU A 128 -11.47 8.02 11.27
C LEU A 128 -10.17 8.81 11.51
N ASN A 129 -9.11 8.15 11.99
CA ASN A 129 -7.91 8.81 12.48
C ASN A 129 -6.74 8.82 11.49
N GLU A 130 -6.78 7.97 10.45
CA GLU A 130 -5.68 7.79 9.49
C GLU A 130 -5.25 9.11 8.83
N ALA A 131 -6.19 9.93 8.36
CA ALA A 131 -5.87 11.22 7.74
C ALA A 131 -5.14 12.18 8.69
N ALA A 132 -5.62 12.28 9.95
CA ALA A 132 -4.99 13.11 10.97
C ALA A 132 -3.60 12.57 11.37
N ALA A 133 -3.44 11.24 11.43
CA ALA A 133 -2.16 10.60 11.69
C ALA A 133 -1.15 10.86 10.56
N ILE A 134 -1.56 10.76 9.29
CA ILE A 134 -0.71 11.09 8.14
C ILE A 134 -0.25 12.56 8.23
N GLU A 135 -1.16 13.49 8.53
CA GLU A 135 -0.79 14.90 8.68
C GLU A 135 0.19 15.12 9.85
N ARG A 136 0.00 14.41 10.97
CA ARG A 136 0.96 14.46 12.08
C ARG A 136 2.33 13.92 11.69
N TYR A 137 2.38 12.82 10.93
CA TYR A 137 3.63 12.28 10.38
C TYR A 137 4.34 13.29 9.47
N ARG A 138 3.61 13.98 8.58
CA ARG A 138 4.15 15.04 7.72
C ARG A 138 4.75 16.17 8.55
N SER A 139 4.01 16.63 9.56
CA SER A 139 4.45 17.70 10.47
C SER A 139 5.72 17.33 11.24
N ILE A 140 5.85 16.09 11.72
CA ILE A 140 7.03 15.62 12.47
C ILE A 140 8.23 15.44 11.54
N THR A 141 8.04 14.81 10.39
CA THR A 141 9.16 14.37 9.54
C THR A 141 9.55 15.37 8.46
N GLY A 142 8.66 16.33 8.15
CA GLY A 142 8.79 17.24 7.01
C GLY A 142 8.71 16.54 5.65
N ARG A 143 8.31 15.26 5.60
CA ARG A 143 8.24 14.48 4.36
C ARG A 143 6.88 14.64 3.70
N GLU A 144 6.92 14.75 2.38
CA GLU A 144 5.73 14.64 1.54
C GLU A 144 5.24 13.18 1.49
N VAL A 145 3.92 13.02 1.55
CA VAL A 145 3.23 11.73 1.47
C VAL A 145 2.26 11.78 0.29
N SER A 146 2.48 10.95 -0.73
CA SER A 146 1.53 10.80 -1.84
C SER A 146 0.63 9.58 -1.63
N SER A 147 -0.62 9.64 -2.08
CA SER A 147 -1.57 8.52 -2.00
C SER A 147 -1.32 7.49 -3.10
N LEU A 148 -1.69 6.24 -2.82
CA LEU A 148 -1.76 5.15 -3.79
C LEU A 148 -2.92 4.23 -3.39
N GLY A 149 -3.86 3.98 -4.30
CA GLY A 149 -5.06 3.21 -3.97
C GLY A 149 -4.79 1.71 -3.75
N PHE A 150 -4.35 1.03 -4.81
CA PHE A 150 -4.00 -0.38 -4.78
C PHE A 150 -2.80 -0.67 -5.67
N ALA A 151 -1.91 -1.56 -5.21
CA ALA A 151 -0.78 -2.05 -5.97
C ALA A 151 -0.91 -3.56 -6.18
N ILE A 152 -0.62 -4.01 -7.39
CA ILE A 152 -0.48 -5.42 -7.74
C ILE A 152 1.00 -5.67 -8.01
N HIS A 153 1.46 -6.88 -7.71
CA HIS A 153 2.84 -7.24 -7.99
C HIS A 153 3.16 -7.08 -9.48
N SER A 154 4.29 -6.45 -9.81
CA SER A 154 4.67 -6.11 -11.20
C SER A 154 4.92 -7.33 -12.09
N LYS A 155 5.45 -8.41 -11.51
CA LYS A 155 5.59 -9.72 -12.19
C LYS A 155 4.24 -10.44 -12.26
N GLU A 156 3.83 -10.80 -13.46
CA GLU A 156 2.54 -11.45 -13.77
C GLU A 156 2.29 -12.74 -12.98
N GLN A 157 3.33 -13.57 -12.79
CA GLN A 157 3.26 -14.79 -11.96
C GLN A 157 2.87 -14.56 -10.48
N PHE A 158 2.87 -13.31 -10.02
CA PHE A 158 2.54 -12.90 -8.66
C PHE A 158 1.34 -11.94 -8.60
N ASP A 159 0.55 -11.86 -9.67
CA ASP A 159 -0.64 -10.99 -9.76
C ASP A 159 -1.72 -11.30 -8.70
N TRP A 160 -1.67 -12.48 -8.10
CA TRP A 160 -2.47 -12.91 -6.95
C TRP A 160 -2.11 -12.21 -5.64
N LEU A 161 -1.02 -11.45 -5.61
CA LEU A 161 -0.61 -10.63 -4.47
C LEU A 161 -0.97 -9.16 -4.69
N GLY A 162 -1.44 -8.49 -3.63
CA GLY A 162 -1.72 -7.06 -3.68
C GLY A 162 -1.47 -6.32 -2.37
N ALA A 163 -1.24 -5.02 -2.48
CA ALA A 163 -0.96 -4.11 -1.37
C ALA A 163 -1.79 -2.84 -1.47
N SER A 164 -2.05 -2.23 -0.31
CA SER A 164 -2.63 -0.87 -0.21
C SER A 164 -1.80 -0.15 0.84
N PRO A 165 -0.78 0.63 0.46
CA PRO A 165 -0.03 1.45 1.41
C PRO A 165 -0.90 2.63 1.88
N ASP A 166 -0.64 3.15 3.07
CA ASP A 166 -1.29 4.38 3.53
C ASP A 166 -0.63 5.63 2.92
N GLY A 167 0.61 5.48 2.41
CA GLY A 167 1.25 6.50 1.58
C GLY A 167 2.57 6.05 0.95
N LEU A 168 3.01 6.84 -0.01
CA LEU A 168 4.31 6.73 -0.66
C LEU A 168 5.20 7.90 -0.24
N LEU A 169 6.47 7.60 0.05
CA LEU A 169 7.45 8.55 0.57
C LEU A 169 8.55 8.78 -0.46
N GLY A 170 8.64 9.99 -1.01
CA GLY A 170 9.66 10.34 -2.02
C GLY A 170 9.45 9.66 -3.39
N CYS A 171 10.33 9.96 -4.33
CA CYS A 171 10.25 9.48 -5.71
C CYS A 171 10.96 8.13 -5.89
N PHE A 172 10.60 7.40 -6.94
CA PHE A 172 11.34 6.22 -7.39
C PHE A 172 12.53 6.62 -8.27
N PRO A 173 13.69 5.95 -8.19
CA PRO A 173 14.07 4.93 -7.21
C PRO A 173 14.46 5.53 -5.84
N GLY A 174 14.36 4.73 -4.77
CA GLY A 174 14.84 5.10 -3.43
C GLY A 174 13.78 5.65 -2.46
N GLY A 175 12.56 5.95 -2.95
CA GLY A 175 11.41 6.21 -2.10
C GLY A 175 11.05 5.04 -1.18
N GLY A 176 10.29 5.34 -0.12
CA GLY A 176 9.77 4.38 0.83
C GLY A 176 8.25 4.31 0.81
N ILE A 177 7.71 3.57 1.78
CA ILE A 177 6.28 3.41 2.00
C ILE A 177 5.95 3.92 3.41
N LEU A 178 4.80 4.56 3.56
CA LEU A 178 4.20 4.86 4.85
C LEU A 178 3.11 3.84 5.15
N GLU A 179 3.18 3.22 6.32
CA GLU A 179 2.13 2.36 6.87
C GLU A 179 1.71 2.93 8.23
N VAL A 180 0.46 3.34 8.37
CA VAL A 180 -0.11 3.97 9.55
C VAL A 180 -0.94 2.99 10.34
N LYS A 181 -0.80 3.04 11.67
CA LYS A 181 -1.61 2.27 12.61
C LYS A 181 -2.11 3.18 13.71
N CYS A 182 -3.42 3.15 13.91
CA CYS A 182 -4.14 3.83 14.99
C CYS A 182 -4.73 2.76 15.91
N PRO A 183 -4.01 2.31 16.97
CA PRO A 183 -4.48 1.21 17.82
C PRO A 183 -5.77 1.55 18.56
N TYR A 184 -6.77 0.67 18.46
CA TYR A 184 -8.04 0.80 19.22
C TYR A 184 -7.97 0.24 20.65
N ASN A 185 -6.82 -0.33 21.03
CA ASN A 185 -6.48 -0.86 22.35
C ASN A 185 -7.65 -1.57 23.08
N LYS A 186 -8.22 -2.59 22.44
CA LYS A 186 -9.35 -3.39 22.98
C LYS A 186 -10.57 -2.55 23.40
N GLY A 187 -10.89 -1.50 22.64
CA GLY A 187 -12.04 -0.63 22.92
C GLY A 187 -11.71 0.60 23.77
N LYS A 188 -10.43 0.82 24.10
CA LYS A 188 -9.96 1.91 24.96
C LYS A 188 -8.85 2.73 24.30
N PRO A 189 -9.08 3.33 23.12
CA PRO A 189 -8.05 4.07 22.39
C PRO A 189 -7.39 5.20 23.21
N GLU A 190 -8.12 5.79 24.15
CA GLU A 190 -7.62 6.83 25.07
C GLU A 190 -6.50 6.35 25.99
N THR A 191 -6.40 5.04 26.22
CA THR A 191 -5.34 4.42 27.01
C THR A 191 -4.18 3.89 26.14
N ALA A 192 -4.29 4.00 24.82
CA ALA A 192 -3.28 3.50 23.90
C ALA A 192 -2.00 4.34 23.97
N LEU A 193 -0.87 3.68 24.17
CA LEU A 193 0.45 4.30 24.09
C LEU A 193 1.14 3.92 22.76
N PRO A 194 1.98 4.82 22.21
CA PRO A 194 2.85 4.48 21.10
C PRO A 194 3.73 3.28 21.43
N TRP A 195 4.01 2.45 20.43
CA TRP A 195 4.78 1.24 20.68
C TRP A 195 6.24 1.57 21.01
N SER A 196 6.77 0.90 22.05
CA SER A 196 8.20 0.93 22.37
C SER A 196 9.04 0.03 21.46
N THR A 197 8.42 -1.03 20.93
CA THR A 197 9.00 -1.96 19.95
C THR A 197 7.96 -2.26 18.88
N MET A 198 8.40 -2.40 17.64
CA MET A 198 7.51 -2.79 16.54
C MET A 198 6.79 -4.12 16.85
N PRO A 199 5.45 -4.22 16.71
CA PRO A 199 4.76 -5.49 16.83
C PRO A 199 5.11 -6.42 15.66
N PHE A 200 5.69 -7.58 15.97
CA PHE A 200 6.23 -8.52 14.98
C PHE A 200 5.22 -9.00 13.94
N TYR A 201 3.93 -9.04 14.27
CA TYR A 201 2.87 -9.52 13.38
C TYR A 201 2.56 -8.55 12.21
N TYR A 202 3.10 -7.33 12.22
CA TYR A 202 3.09 -6.43 11.06
C TYR A 202 4.25 -6.68 10.10
N MET A 203 5.29 -7.43 10.49
CA MET A 203 6.46 -7.69 9.65
C MET A 203 6.11 -8.35 8.30
N PRO A 204 5.23 -9.39 8.24
CA PRO A 204 4.81 -9.95 6.96
C PRO A 204 4.16 -8.90 6.03
N GLN A 205 3.36 -8.00 6.60
CA GLN A 205 2.64 -6.99 5.83
C GLN A 205 3.62 -6.01 5.19
N VAL A 206 4.51 -5.39 5.97
CA VAL A 206 5.43 -4.36 5.47
C VAL A 206 6.46 -4.94 4.50
N GLN A 207 6.93 -6.17 4.72
CA GLN A 207 7.83 -6.87 3.79
C GLN A 207 7.12 -7.20 2.47
N GLY A 208 5.84 -7.60 2.53
CA GLY A 208 5.02 -7.78 1.34
C GLY A 208 4.79 -6.49 0.55
N GLN A 209 4.57 -5.36 1.22
CA GLN A 209 4.43 -4.06 0.55
C GLN A 209 5.72 -3.69 -0.19
N MET A 210 6.87 -3.86 0.45
CA MET A 210 8.19 -3.62 -0.15
C MET A 210 8.46 -4.49 -1.37
N GLU A 211 8.06 -5.77 -1.34
CA GLU A 211 8.18 -6.65 -2.50
C GLU A 211 7.28 -6.19 -3.65
N ILE A 212 5.97 -6.06 -3.39
CA ILE A 212 4.96 -5.78 -4.42
C ILE A 212 5.23 -4.45 -5.12
N MET A 213 5.66 -3.44 -4.37
CA MET A 213 5.83 -2.08 -4.86
C MET A 213 7.28 -1.76 -5.26
N ASP A 214 8.18 -2.73 -5.14
CA ASP A 214 9.62 -2.58 -5.35
C ASP A 214 10.20 -1.34 -4.62
N ARG A 215 10.16 -1.42 -3.29
CA ARG A 215 10.65 -0.38 -2.38
C ARG A 215 11.56 -1.01 -1.34
N GLU A 216 12.58 -0.29 -0.90
CA GLU A 216 13.62 -0.86 -0.02
C GLU A 216 13.37 -0.61 1.47
N TRP A 217 12.40 0.25 1.81
CA TRP A 217 12.07 0.55 3.21
C TRP A 217 10.62 1.02 3.40
N VAL A 218 10.10 0.79 4.61
CA VAL A 218 8.80 1.26 5.11
C VAL A 218 9.02 2.03 6.42
N ASP A 219 8.36 3.17 6.57
CA ASP A 219 8.12 3.76 7.88
C ASP A 219 6.78 3.24 8.42
N LEU A 220 6.84 2.38 9.43
CA LEU A 220 5.66 1.94 10.17
C LEU A 220 5.39 2.95 11.29
N TYR A 221 4.30 3.69 11.15
CA TYR A 221 3.91 4.77 12.05
C TYR A 221 2.77 4.33 12.97
N CYS A 222 3.02 4.32 14.28
CA CYS A 222 2.02 4.13 15.30
C CYS A 222 1.59 5.48 15.84
N TRP A 223 0.34 5.86 15.59
CA TRP A 223 -0.26 7.08 16.12
C TRP A 223 -1.30 6.75 17.19
N THR A 224 -1.21 7.42 18.33
CA THR A 224 -2.22 7.37 19.39
C THR A 224 -2.55 8.77 19.88
N GLN A 225 -3.60 8.90 20.69
CA GLN A 225 -3.93 10.17 21.33
C GLN A 225 -2.88 10.63 22.35
N ASN A 226 -1.99 9.72 22.79
CA ASN A 226 -0.98 9.95 23.81
C ASN A 226 0.44 10.14 23.23
N GLY A 227 0.57 10.19 21.90
CA GLY A 227 1.84 10.39 21.20
C GLY A 227 1.96 9.54 19.95
N SER A 228 3.17 9.38 19.43
CA SER A 228 3.41 8.55 18.27
C SER A 228 4.82 7.94 18.20
N THR A 229 5.00 6.84 17.47
CA THR A 229 6.32 6.26 17.16
C THR A 229 6.45 5.91 15.69
N ILE A 230 7.64 6.14 15.12
CA ILE A 230 7.99 5.74 13.76
C ILE A 230 9.09 4.67 13.84
N PHE A 231 8.85 3.51 13.23
CA PHE A 231 9.86 2.48 13.02
C PHE A 231 10.24 2.41 11.55
N ARG A 232 11.53 2.46 11.24
CA ARG A 232 12.03 2.20 9.89
C ARG A 232 12.37 0.73 9.75
N VAL A 233 11.74 0.09 8.77
CA VAL A 233 11.95 -1.32 8.41
C VAL A 233 12.56 -1.38 7.02
N CYS A 234 13.68 -2.08 6.87
CA CYS A 234 14.31 -2.32 5.57
C CYS A 234 13.82 -3.63 4.96
N ARG A 235 13.83 -3.72 3.64
CA ARG A 235 13.50 -4.94 2.90
C ARG A 235 14.46 -6.07 3.27
N GLU A 236 13.91 -7.23 3.58
CA GLU A 236 14.67 -8.44 3.86
C GLU A 236 14.19 -9.56 2.92
N ARG A 237 15.03 -9.86 1.92
CA ARG A 237 14.74 -10.81 0.84
C ARG A 237 14.66 -12.27 1.32
N SER A 238 15.55 -12.70 2.21
CA SER A 238 15.53 -14.05 2.79
C SER A 238 14.30 -14.30 3.67
N TYR A 239 13.77 -13.26 4.30
CA TYR A 239 12.51 -13.34 5.02
C TYR A 239 11.33 -13.36 4.06
N TRP A 240 11.37 -12.54 2.99
CA TRP A 240 10.38 -12.60 1.92
C TRP A 240 10.30 -14.01 1.32
N ASP A 241 11.42 -14.61 0.92
CA ASP A 241 11.47 -15.96 0.36
C ASP A 241 10.80 -16.98 1.30
N LEU A 242 11.08 -16.90 2.60
CA LEU A 242 10.45 -17.77 3.60
C LEU A 242 8.92 -17.59 3.65
N ILE A 243 8.43 -16.35 3.74
CA ILE A 243 6.98 -16.15 3.87
C ILE A 243 6.26 -16.40 2.55
N HIS A 244 6.89 -16.08 1.43
CA HIS A 244 6.34 -16.26 0.10
C HIS A 244 6.06 -17.73 -0.23
N ASP A 245 6.95 -18.66 0.18
CA ASP A 245 6.69 -20.11 0.10
C ASP A 245 5.35 -20.50 0.76
N ILE A 246 5.08 -19.94 1.94
CA ILE A 246 3.90 -20.26 2.75
C ILE A 246 2.65 -19.59 2.16
N LEU A 247 2.79 -18.36 1.64
CA LEU A 247 1.72 -17.64 0.97
C LEU A 247 1.33 -18.35 -0.34
N GLN A 248 2.30 -18.89 -1.08
CA GLN A 248 2.05 -19.70 -2.28
C GLN A 248 1.29 -20.98 -1.95
N GLU A 249 1.68 -21.71 -0.89
CA GLU A 249 0.93 -22.89 -0.44
C GLU A 249 -0.51 -22.53 -0.10
N PHE A 250 -0.71 -21.47 0.69
CA PHE A 250 -2.05 -21.00 1.03
C PHE A 250 -2.88 -20.66 -0.22
N TRP A 251 -2.28 -19.99 -1.22
CA TRP A 251 -3.03 -19.56 -2.39
C TRP A 251 -3.25 -20.68 -3.41
N TRP A 252 -2.17 -21.28 -3.91
CA TRP A 252 -2.20 -22.28 -4.98
C TRP A 252 -2.50 -23.69 -4.48
N GLY A 253 -2.21 -23.99 -3.21
CA GLY A 253 -2.52 -25.29 -2.60
C GLY A 253 -3.91 -25.36 -1.96
N ASN A 254 -4.45 -24.23 -1.50
CA ASN A 254 -5.75 -24.21 -0.81
C ASN A 254 -6.83 -23.38 -1.51
N VAL A 255 -6.57 -22.10 -1.85
CA VAL A 255 -7.62 -21.20 -2.35
C VAL A 255 -8.04 -21.52 -3.79
N VAL A 256 -7.07 -21.58 -4.70
CA VAL A 256 -7.32 -21.78 -6.14
C VAL A 256 -8.03 -23.12 -6.43
N PRO A 257 -7.54 -24.29 -5.95
CA PRO A 257 -8.20 -25.56 -6.23
C PRO A 257 -9.61 -25.65 -5.60
N ALA A 258 -9.84 -25.00 -4.45
CA ALA A 258 -11.18 -24.92 -3.88
C ALA A 258 -12.15 -24.13 -4.77
N ARG A 259 -11.71 -22.99 -5.31
CA ARG A 259 -12.50 -22.18 -6.26
C ARG A 259 -12.80 -22.94 -7.55
N GLU A 260 -11.85 -23.73 -8.05
CA GLU A 260 -12.02 -24.58 -9.23
C GLU A 260 -13.04 -25.70 -8.98
N ALA A 261 -13.00 -26.33 -7.80
CA ALA A 261 -13.97 -27.32 -7.38
C ALA A 261 -15.39 -26.73 -7.29
N LEU A 262 -15.54 -25.53 -6.71
CA LEU A 262 -16.81 -24.81 -6.66
C LEU A 262 -17.33 -24.45 -8.05
N SER A 263 -16.46 -23.94 -8.93
CA SER A 263 -16.82 -23.61 -10.32
C SER A 263 -17.27 -24.84 -11.11
N SER A 264 -16.84 -26.03 -10.68
CA SER A 264 -17.24 -27.33 -11.24
C SER A 264 -18.49 -27.95 -10.57
N GLY A 265 -19.12 -27.24 -9.62
CA GLY A 265 -20.29 -27.71 -8.88
C GLY A 265 -19.99 -28.77 -7.80
N LYS A 266 -18.73 -28.93 -7.40
CA LYS A 266 -18.27 -29.95 -6.44
C LYS A 266 -17.99 -29.32 -5.07
N GLU A 267 -19.02 -28.85 -4.39
CA GLU A 267 -18.89 -28.15 -3.11
C GLU A 267 -18.23 -28.99 -2.00
N ALA A 268 -18.57 -30.28 -1.92
CA ALA A 268 -17.96 -31.19 -0.95
C ALA A 268 -16.44 -31.31 -1.14
N ASP A 269 -15.96 -31.28 -2.39
CA ASP A 269 -14.54 -31.37 -2.73
C ASP A 269 -13.80 -30.07 -2.37
N ALA A 270 -14.45 -28.92 -2.45
CA ALA A 270 -13.84 -27.63 -2.11
C ALA A 270 -13.34 -27.59 -0.65
N ASN A 271 -14.10 -28.18 0.28
CA ASN A 271 -13.73 -28.24 1.70
C ASN A 271 -12.50 -29.12 1.97
N THR A 272 -12.14 -30.03 1.08
CA THR A 272 -10.92 -30.86 1.23
C THR A 272 -9.63 -30.04 1.12
N TYR A 273 -9.72 -28.86 0.51
CA TYR A 273 -8.61 -27.93 0.35
C TYR A 273 -8.49 -26.94 1.52
N GLU A 274 -9.33 -27.03 2.56
CA GLU A 274 -9.23 -26.15 3.73
C GLU A 274 -7.86 -26.28 4.39
N PRO A 275 -7.13 -25.16 4.64
CA PRO A 275 -5.80 -25.22 5.21
C PRO A 275 -5.86 -25.58 6.70
N ALA A 276 -4.83 -26.29 7.16
CA ALA A 276 -4.57 -26.43 8.60
C ALA A 276 -4.40 -25.04 9.25
N SER A 277 -4.68 -24.94 10.56
CA SER A 277 -4.60 -23.68 11.31
C SER A 277 -3.22 -23.01 11.27
N THR A 278 -2.17 -23.80 11.05
CA THR A 278 -0.78 -23.35 10.87
C THR A 278 -0.09 -24.12 9.75
N HIS A 279 0.95 -23.53 9.19
CA HIS A 279 1.86 -24.20 8.26
C HIS A 279 3.09 -24.73 9.01
N LYS A 280 3.76 -25.77 8.47
CA LYS A 280 4.96 -26.37 9.08
C LYS A 280 6.10 -25.37 9.37
N LYS A 281 6.18 -24.28 8.60
CA LYS A 281 7.16 -23.19 8.77
C LYS A 281 6.63 -21.99 9.58
N THR A 282 5.40 -22.02 10.12
CA THR A 282 4.81 -20.90 10.87
C THR A 282 5.67 -20.47 12.06
N GLY A 283 6.18 -21.42 12.85
CA GLY A 283 7.05 -21.11 14.00
C GLY A 283 8.34 -20.38 13.59
N LEU A 284 8.96 -20.79 12.48
CA LEU A 284 10.13 -20.13 11.93
C LEU A 284 9.81 -18.72 11.43
N ALA A 285 8.68 -18.53 10.74
CA ALA A 285 8.24 -17.23 10.28
C ALA A 285 8.00 -16.26 11.45
N ILE A 286 7.34 -16.72 12.53
CA ILE A 286 7.14 -15.93 13.77
C ILE A 286 8.48 -15.56 14.40
N SER A 287 9.39 -16.53 14.56
CA SER A 287 10.71 -16.29 15.15
C SER A 287 11.50 -15.24 14.36
N LYS A 288 11.53 -15.35 13.04
CA LYS A 288 12.17 -14.34 12.18
C LYS A 288 11.48 -12.98 12.25
N SER A 289 10.14 -12.93 12.29
CA SER A 289 9.41 -11.68 12.47
C SER A 289 9.76 -10.98 13.78
N ILE A 290 9.86 -11.73 14.88
CA ILE A 290 10.24 -11.18 16.20
C ILE A 290 11.65 -10.60 16.13
N LYS A 291 12.60 -11.34 15.55
CA LYS A 291 13.98 -10.87 15.37
C LYS A 291 14.02 -9.57 14.58
N LEU A 292 13.44 -9.55 13.38
CA LEU A 292 13.43 -8.36 12.52
C LEU A 292 12.71 -7.17 13.17
N ALA A 293 11.64 -7.40 13.91
CA ALA A 293 10.93 -6.34 14.60
C ALA A 293 11.72 -5.76 15.78
N SER A 294 12.58 -6.56 16.42
CA SER A 294 13.52 -6.06 17.44
C SER A 294 14.70 -5.29 16.84
N GLU A 295 15.08 -5.59 15.59
CA GLU A 295 16.12 -4.90 14.83
C GLU A 295 15.59 -3.66 14.09
N ALA A 296 14.26 -3.51 13.96
CA ALA A 296 13.62 -2.37 13.34
C ALA A 296 13.96 -1.09 14.12
N LYS A 297 14.64 -0.18 13.44
CA LYS A 297 15.15 1.05 14.06
C LYS A 297 13.98 1.98 14.37
N MET A 298 13.79 2.30 15.66
CA MET A 298 12.95 3.44 16.02
C MET A 298 13.59 4.69 15.44
N PHE A 299 12.88 5.39 14.56
CA PHE A 299 13.36 6.61 13.93
C PHE A 299 12.97 7.83 14.75
N CYS A 300 11.76 7.81 15.31
CA CYS A 300 11.19 8.93 16.04
C CYS A 300 10.23 8.42 17.12
N ARG A 301 10.20 9.13 18.25
CA ARG A 301 9.16 8.99 19.28
C ARG A 301 8.67 10.38 19.66
N GLU A 302 7.36 10.49 19.78
CA GLU A 302 6.68 11.66 20.28
C GLU A 302 5.85 11.26 21.50
N ILE A 303 6.01 11.95 22.62
CA ILE A 303 5.17 11.80 23.81
C ILE A 303 4.87 13.20 24.37
N ALA A 304 3.59 13.48 24.65
CA ALA A 304 3.15 14.77 25.21
C ALA A 304 3.71 16.01 24.47
N GLY A 305 3.80 15.93 23.14
CA GLY A 305 4.34 17.01 22.29
C GLY A 305 5.87 17.11 22.23
N HIS A 306 6.61 16.36 23.05
CA HIS A 306 8.06 16.25 22.94
C HIS A 306 8.44 15.23 21.88
N ILE A 307 9.25 15.65 20.90
CA ILE A 307 9.70 14.83 19.77
C ILE A 307 11.18 14.50 19.95
N GLU A 308 11.52 13.22 19.94
CA GLU A 308 12.86 12.69 19.98
C GLU A 308 13.16 11.88 18.72
N PHE A 309 14.26 12.21 18.04
CA PHE A 309 14.75 11.46 16.88
C PHE A 309 15.94 10.59 17.28
N TYR A 310 15.95 9.34 16.80
CA TYR A 310 17.02 8.40 17.08
C TYR A 310 17.90 8.19 15.84
N ARG A 311 19.22 8.21 16.06
CA ARG A 311 20.25 8.07 15.02
C ARG A 311 20.59 6.64 14.69
#